data_AF-A0A0F9GBL7-F1
#
_entry.id   AF-A0A0F9GBL7-F1
#
_cell.length_a   1.000
_cell.length_b   1.000
_cell.length_c   1.000
_cell.angle_alpha   90.00
_cell.angle_beta   90.00
_cell.angle_gamma   90.00
#
_symmetry.space_group_name_H-M   'P 1'
#
loop_
_entity.id
_entity.type
_entity.pdbx_description
1 polymer ?
#
loop_
_entity_poly.entity_id
_entity_poly.type
_entity_poly.pdbx_seq_one_letter_code
_entity_poly.pdbx_strand_id
1 'polypeptide(L)' 'MARCRLSPRRSYEYLGEAQGVLLFWDEALQAWASTETSELFWDDSNKRLGIKTASPSSEVDVSGTITVTRILAGGVT' A
#
# COMPACT_ATOMS: atom_id res chain seq x y z
N MET A 1 15.69 37.86 21.36
CA MET A 1 15.63 37.12 20.08
C MET A 1 15.22 35.69 20.39
N ALA A 2 13.97 35.31 20.10
CA ALA A 2 13.49 33.95 20.39
C ALA A 2 14.08 32.98 19.35
N ARG A 3 14.87 32.02 19.82
CA ARG A 3 15.39 30.94 18.96
C ARG A 3 14.27 29.95 18.71
N CYS A 4 13.77 29.91 17.47
CA CYS A 4 12.90 28.85 17.01
C CYS A 4 13.68 27.53 17.05
N ARG A 5 13.31 26.63 17.97
CA ARG A 5 13.88 25.29 18.03
C ARG A 5 13.10 24.42 17.05
N LEU A 6 13.65 24.25 15.84
CA LEU A 6 13.13 23.29 14.87
C LEU A 6 13.29 21.89 15.45
N SER A 7 12.19 21.28 15.88
CA SER A 7 12.15 19.86 16.19
C SER A 7 12.49 19.08 14.92
N PRO A 8 13.31 18.01 14.97
CA PRO A 8 13.60 17.21 13.79
C PRO A 8 12.28 16.66 13.23
N ARG A 9 11.99 16.93 11.95
CA ARG A 9 10.96 16.17 11.26
C ARG A 9 11.45 14.73 11.23
N ARG A 10 10.74 13.82 11.91
CA ARG A 10 11.03 12.38 11.82
C ARG A 10 10.93 11.99 10.36
N SER A 11 12.07 11.76 9.71
CA SER A 11 12.14 11.12 8.41
C SER A 11 11.86 9.65 8.65
N TYR A 12 10.72 9.18 8.15
CA TYR A 12 10.40 7.76 8.10
C TYR A 12 11.33 7.16 7.02
N GLU A 13 12.38 6.47 7.45
CA GLU A 13 13.27 5.74 6.56
C GLU A 13 12.47 4.59 5.94
N TYR A 14 12.22 4.68 4.63
CA TYR A 14 11.53 3.65 3.87
C TYR A 14 12.41 2.39 3.84
N LEU A 15 12.14 1.41 4.70
CA LEU A 15 12.69 0.07 4.58
C LEU A 15 11.84 -0.70 3.55
N GLY A 16 11.96 -0.32 2.28
CA GLY A 16 11.26 -0.99 1.18
C GLY A 16 11.95 -2.29 0.82
N GLU A 17 11.41 -3.43 1.26
CA GLU A 17 11.78 -4.72 0.70
C GLU A 17 11.07 -4.91 -0.65
N ALA A 18 11.86 -4.99 -1.72
CA ALA A 18 11.60 -5.46 -3.08
C ALA A 18 10.42 -4.89 -3.90
N GLN A 19 9.24 -4.57 -3.35
CA GLN A 19 8.11 -3.93 -4.05
C GLN A 19 7.28 -3.03 -3.11
N GLY A 20 6.68 -1.97 -3.67
CA GLY A 20 6.13 -0.83 -2.94
C GLY A 20 5.08 -1.22 -1.90
N VAL A 21 5.30 -0.76 -0.68
CA VAL A 21 4.40 -0.98 0.46
C VAL A 21 3.44 0.21 0.57
N LEU A 22 2.15 -0.07 0.80
CA LEU A 22 1.16 0.97 1.06
C LEU A 22 1.28 1.43 2.52
N LEU A 23 1.32 2.76 2.71
CA LEU A 23 1.25 3.39 4.02
C LEU A 23 -0.19 3.76 4.34
N PHE A 24 -0.63 3.49 5.57
CA PHE A 24 -1.90 3.95 6.10
C PHE A 24 -1.68 4.68 7.42
N TRP A 25 -2.60 5.56 7.78
CA TRP A 25 -2.61 6.18 9.10
C TRP A 25 -3.23 5.21 10.10
N ASP A 26 -2.48 4.87 11.15
CA ASP A 26 -2.98 4.07 12.26
C ASP A 26 -3.40 5.00 13.41
N GLU A 27 -4.69 4.94 13.76
CA GLU A 27 -5.23 5.76 14.85
C GLU A 27 -4.80 5.31 16.24
N ALA A 28 -4.52 4.03 16.45
CA ALA A 28 -4.06 3.53 17.74
C ALA A 28 -2.60 3.94 18.00
N LEU A 29 -1.77 3.91 16.97
CA LEU A 29 -0.36 4.27 17.01
C LEU A 29 -0.13 5.78 16.77
N GLN A 30 -1.14 6.52 16.30
CA GLN A 30 -1.05 7.95 15.92
C GLN A 30 0.14 8.20 14.97
N ALA A 31 0.34 7.29 14.02
CA ALA A 31 1.49 7.29 13.13
C ALA A 31 1.16 6.67 11.77
N TRP A 32 1.99 6.99 10.77
CA TRP A 32 2.00 6.28 9.50
C TRP A 32 2.57 4.88 9.72
N ALA A 33 1.80 3.86 9.36
CA ALA A 33 2.17 2.45 9.41
C ALA A 33 2.20 1.86 8.00
N SER A 34 3.09 0.89 7.80
CA SER A 34 3.15 0.05 6.59
C SER A 34 2.34 -1.23 6.80
N THR A 35 1.90 -1.89 5.74
CA THR A 35 1.28 -3.22 5.87
C THR A 35 2.27 -4.21 6.49
N GLU A 36 2.07 -4.55 7.77
CA GLU A 36 3.02 -5.35 8.58
C GLU A 36 3.08 -6.83 8.16
N THR A 37 2.01 -7.31 7.53
CA THR A 37 1.96 -8.57 6.80
C THR A 37 1.54 -8.20 5.40
N SER A 38 2.40 -8.45 4.42
CA SER A 38 2.28 -7.97 3.06
C SER A 38 1.11 -8.67 2.34
N GLU A 39 -0.11 -8.21 2.63
CA GLU A 39 -1.35 -8.67 1.99
C GLU A 39 -1.76 -7.73 0.86
N LEU A 40 -1.23 -6.50 0.84
CA LEU A 40 -1.43 -5.51 -0.21
C LEU A 40 -0.06 -5.08 -0.75
N PHE A 41 0.08 -5.13 -2.08
CA PHE A 41 1.30 -4.82 -2.80
C PHE A 41 1.04 -3.78 -3.88
N TRP A 42 1.88 -2.75 -3.95
CA TRP A 42 1.93 -1.84 -5.08
C TRP A 42 3.15 -2.15 -5.95
N ASP A 43 2.90 -2.66 -7.16
CA ASP A 43 3.94 -2.79 -8.17
C ASP A 43 4.17 -1.42 -8.80
N ASP A 44 5.22 -0.72 -8.36
CA ASP A 44 5.56 0.61 -8.88
C ASP A 44 6.14 0.57 -10.30
N SER A 45 6.63 -0.56 -10.77
CA SER A 45 7.15 -0.67 -12.14
C SER A 45 6.01 -0.71 -13.15
N ASN A 46 4.98 -1.50 -12.85
CA ASN A 46 3.84 -1.69 -13.74
C ASN A 46 2.58 -0.91 -13.35
N LYS A 47 2.62 -0.21 -12.21
CA LYS A 47 1.51 0.56 -11.62
C LYS A 47 0.26 -0.30 -11.37
N ARG A 48 0.43 -1.43 -10.68
CA ARG A 48 -0.63 -2.42 -10.42
C ARG A 48 -0.82 -2.69 -8.93
N LEU A 49 -2.06 -2.97 -8.54
CA LEU A 49 -2.42 -3.36 -7.18
C LEU A 49 -2.54 -4.89 -7.07
N GLY A 50 -1.76 -5.49 -6.17
CA GLY A 50 -1.84 -6.90 -5.81
C GLY A 50 -2.44 -7.10 -4.41
N ILE A 51 -3.37 -8.04 -4.27
CA ILE A 51 -3.88 -8.52 -2.97
C ILE A 51 -3.45 -9.98 -2.81
N LYS A 52 -2.61 -10.25 -1.81
CA LYS A 52 -1.93 -11.55 -1.58
C LYS A 52 -1.10 -12.03 -2.77
N THR A 53 -0.71 -11.11 -3.65
CA THR A 53 0.18 -11.36 -4.79
C THR A 53 1.16 -10.20 -4.93
N ALA A 54 2.46 -10.51 -4.84
CA ALA A 54 3.54 -9.53 -5.01
C ALA A 54 3.93 -9.34 -6.48
N SER A 55 3.25 -9.98 -7.42
CA SER A 55 3.53 -9.89 -8.86
C SER A 55 2.22 -9.89 -9.64
N PRO A 56 1.43 -8.80 -9.54
CA PRO A 56 0.13 -8.70 -10.17
C PRO A 56 0.20 -8.79 -11.70
N SER A 57 -0.62 -9.67 -12.28
CA SER A 57 -0.71 -9.89 -13.72
C SER A 57 -1.67 -8.92 -14.43
N SER A 58 -2.58 -8.31 -13.67
CA SER A 58 -3.62 -7.37 -14.12
C SER A 58 -3.56 -6.07 -13.30
N GLU A 59 -4.31 -5.05 -13.70
CA GLU A 59 -4.37 -3.75 -12.98
C GLU A 59 -4.71 -3.91 -11.50
N VAL A 60 -5.66 -4.81 -11.21
CA VAL A 60 -5.99 -5.30 -9.87
C VAL A 60 -5.96 -6.82 -9.92
N ASP A 61 -5.08 -7.45 -9.14
CA ASP A 61 -4.92 -8.90 -9.07
C ASP A 61 -5.14 -9.36 -7.62
N VAL A 62 -6.11 -10.24 -7.40
CA VAL A 62 -6.48 -10.76 -6.08
C VAL A 62 -6.26 -12.25 -6.08
N SER A 63 -5.29 -12.72 -5.31
CA SER A 63 -5.13 -14.14 -5.03
C SER A 63 -6.15 -14.59 -3.97
N GLY A 64 -7.41 -14.74 -4.39
CA GLY A 64 -8.50 -15.18 -3.52
C GLY A 64 -9.90 -14.86 -4.07
N THR A 65 -10.89 -14.90 -3.18
CA THR A 65 -12.29 -14.58 -3.51
C THR A 65 -12.54 -13.08 -3.37
N ILE A 66 -13.17 -12.48 -4.38
CA ILE A 66 -13.61 -11.09 -4.36
C ILE A 66 -15.13 -11.05 -4.10
N THR A 67 -15.55 -10.28 -3.09
CA THR A 67 -16.96 -9.95 -2.84
C THR A 67 -17.21 -8.51 -3.25
N VAL A 68 -18.12 -8.29 -4.20
CA VAL A 68 -18.48 -6.96 -4.70
C VAL A 68 -19.99 -6.86 -4.92
N THR A 69 -20.55 -5.67 -4.73
CA THR A 69 -21.99 -5.42 -4.94
C THR A 69 -22.41 -5.59 -6.40
N ARG A 70 -21.54 -5.20 -7.34
CA ARG A 70 -21.80 -5.29 -8.78
C ARG A 70 -20.49 -5.37 -9.55
N ILE A 71 -20.46 -6.22 -10.57
CA ILE A 71 -19.40 -6.27 -11.58
C ILE A 71 -19.95 -5.69 -12.88
N LEU A 72 -19.23 -4.75 -13.47
CA LEU A 72 -19.41 -4.34 -14.86
C LEU A 72 -18.16 -4.79 -15.62
N ALA A 73 -18.25 -5.92 -16.31
CA ALA A 73 -17.15 -6.48 -17.06
C ALA A 73 -17.55 -6.64 -18.53
N GLY A 74 -16.68 -6.21 -19.44
CA GLY A 74 -16.81 -6.54 -20.85
C GLY A 74 -16.23 -7.93 -21.10
N GLY A 75 -17.01 -8.84 -21.70
CA GLY A 75 -16.49 -10.12 -22.18
C GLY A 75 -16.02 -11.09 -21.09
N VAL A 76 -16.82 -11.26 -20.02
CA VAL A 76 -16.65 -12.40 -19.12
C VAL A 76 -16.69 -13.69 -19.94
N THR A 77 -15.58 -14.43 -19.92
CA THR A 77 -15.40 -15.73 -20.58
C THR A 77 -15.20 -16.80 -19.52
#